data_AF-A0AAN5B1U4-F1
#
_entry.id   AF-A0AAN5B1U4-F1
#
_cell.length_a   1.000
_cell.length_b   1.000
_cell.length_c   1.000
_cell.angle_alpha   90.00
_cell.angle_beta   90.00
_cell.angle_gamma   90.00
#
_symmetry.space_group_name_H-M   'P 1'
#
loop_
_entity.id
_entity.type
_entity.pdbx_description
1 polymer ?
#
loop_
_entity_poly.entity_id
_entity_poly.type
_entity_poly.pdbx_seq_one_letter_code
_entity_poly.pdbx_strand_id
1 'polypeptide(L)'
;MPWVRPILGVLLFAAANGGMPTAQAAEVCPAQPGQPLRQVDVFDGPVEDLATLVPDVAKERAGHWQLGYVYSVGRTVHVRCHYADARTVDVALPQKVERCDYRIDARKTLDLRCK
;
A
#
# COMPACT_ATOMS: atom_id res chain seq x y z
N MET A 1 35.22 61.46 4.12
CA MET A 1 36.28 61.02 5.07
C MET A 1 35.64 60.08 6.08
N PRO A 2 36.38 59.05 6.51
CA PRO A 2 35.98 57.62 6.60
C PRO A 2 35.16 57.33 7.89
N TRP A 3 34.44 56.22 8.03
CA TRP A 3 35.03 54.97 8.54
C TRP A 3 34.08 53.76 8.43
N VAL A 4 34.74 52.63 8.15
CA VAL A 4 34.31 51.27 7.84
C VAL A 4 33.93 50.45 9.09
N ARG A 5 33.06 49.43 8.91
CA ARG A 5 33.13 48.01 9.42
C ARG A 5 31.94 47.56 10.27
N PRO A 6 31.65 46.24 10.39
CA PRO A 6 31.92 45.11 9.49
C PRO A 6 30.70 44.20 9.25
N ILE A 7 30.84 43.37 8.23
CA ILE A 7 30.00 42.22 7.88
C ILE A 7 30.19 41.13 8.94
N LEU A 8 29.12 40.65 9.57
CA LEU A 8 29.09 39.35 10.23
C LEU A 8 28.12 38.45 9.45
N GLY A 9 28.68 37.67 8.53
CA GLY A 9 28.01 36.54 7.93
C GLY A 9 28.00 35.37 8.91
N VAL A 10 26.80 34.87 9.23
CA VAL A 10 26.62 33.56 9.85
C VAL A 10 25.87 32.71 8.83
N LEU A 11 26.63 32.00 8.00
CA LEU A 11 26.11 30.93 7.15
C LEU A 11 25.90 29.69 8.04
N LEU A 12 24.66 29.49 8.48
CA LEU A 12 24.24 28.22 9.08
C LEU A 12 24.22 27.13 8.01
N PHE A 13 25.18 26.21 8.08
CA PHE A 13 25.14 24.95 7.35
C PHE A 13 24.05 24.05 7.97
N ALA A 14 22.89 24.00 7.33
CA ALA A 14 21.87 23.00 7.63
C ALA A 14 22.32 21.65 7.04
N ALA A 15 22.78 20.74 7.90
CA ALA A 15 23.05 19.36 7.54
C ALA A 15 21.72 18.64 7.23
N ALA A 16 21.39 18.52 5.95
CA ALA A 16 20.29 17.69 5.47
C ALA A 16 20.66 16.21 5.64
N ASN A 17 20.29 15.61 6.77
CA ASN A 17 20.25 14.15 6.90
C ASN A 17 19.08 13.64 6.04
N GLY A 18 19.38 13.34 4.77
CA GLY A 18 18.47 12.65 3.86
C GLY A 18 18.32 11.19 4.25
N GLY A 19 17.43 10.92 5.21
CA GLY A 19 16.93 9.56 5.41
C GLY A 19 16.11 9.16 4.20
N MET A 20 16.61 8.21 3.40
CA MET A 20 15.83 7.60 2.32
C MET A 20 14.59 6.92 2.93
N PRO A 21 13.37 7.29 2.54
CA PRO A 21 12.19 6.54 2.96
C PRO A 21 12.27 5.15 2.34
N THR A 22 12.54 4.14 3.15
CA THR A 22 12.29 2.76 2.77
C THR A 22 10.80 2.65 2.49
N ALA A 23 10.42 2.37 1.24
CA ALA A 23 9.04 2.06 0.88
C ALA A 23 8.56 0.90 1.75
N GLN A 24 7.86 1.22 2.84
CA GLN A 24 7.19 0.23 3.65
C GLN A 24 6.10 -0.34 2.76
N ALA A 25 6.15 -1.66 2.52
CA ALA A 25 5.01 -2.36 1.94
C ALA A 25 3.80 -2.00 2.79
N ALA A 26 2.88 -1.23 2.22
CA ALA A 26 1.73 -0.73 2.95
C ALA A 26 0.87 -1.93 3.35
N GLU A 27 0.59 -2.05 4.64
CA GLU A 27 -0.38 -3.02 5.14
C GLU A 27 -1.77 -2.56 4.64
N VAL A 28 -2.27 -3.22 3.59
CA VAL A 28 -3.49 -2.80 2.87
C VAL A 28 -4.73 -3.06 3.69
N CYS A 29 -4.82 -4.25 4.29
CA CYS A 29 -5.94 -4.62 5.16
C CYS A 29 -5.60 -4.28 6.60
N PRO A 30 -6.34 -3.39 7.28
CA PRO A 30 -6.00 -2.98 8.64
C PRO A 30 -6.13 -4.13 9.63
N ALA A 31 -5.09 -4.39 10.41
CA ALA A 31 -5.11 -5.42 11.45
C ALA A 31 -6.33 -5.30 12.38
N GLN A 32 -7.07 -6.39 12.55
CA GLN A 32 -8.21 -6.48 13.46
C GLN A 32 -7.85 -7.41 14.64
N PRO A 33 -7.82 -6.91 15.89
CA PRO A 33 -7.47 -7.73 17.05
C PRO A 33 -8.37 -8.97 17.18
N GLY A 34 -7.75 -10.16 17.19
CA GLY A 34 -8.46 -11.44 17.32
C GLY A 34 -9.27 -11.86 16.07
N GLN A 35 -9.29 -11.05 15.02
CA GLN A 35 -10.07 -11.29 13.81
C GLN A 35 -9.13 -11.37 12.62
N PRO A 36 -8.55 -12.55 12.32
CA PRO A 36 -7.62 -12.69 11.22
C PRO A 36 -8.33 -12.44 9.88
N LEU A 37 -7.59 -11.86 8.94
CA LEU A 37 -8.00 -11.73 7.55
C LEU A 37 -8.16 -13.13 6.93
N ARG A 38 -9.28 -13.35 6.23
CA ARG A 38 -9.64 -14.64 5.64
C ARG A 38 -9.64 -14.63 4.12
N GLN A 39 -10.08 -13.53 3.54
CA GLN A 39 -10.21 -13.36 2.10
C GLN A 39 -10.00 -11.90 1.74
N VAL A 40 -9.54 -11.68 0.51
CA VAL A 40 -9.52 -10.38 -0.12
C VAL A 40 -10.15 -10.49 -1.50
N ASP A 41 -10.94 -9.48 -1.86
CA ASP A 41 -11.35 -9.24 -3.23
C ASP A 41 -10.66 -7.97 -3.72
N VAL A 42 -10.06 -8.01 -4.91
CA VAL A 42 -9.36 -6.87 -5.52
C VAL A 42 -10.23 -6.35 -6.66
N PHE A 43 -10.44 -5.05 -6.76
CA PHE A 43 -11.35 -4.42 -7.72
C PHE A 43 -10.60 -3.46 -8.65
N ASP A 44 -11.03 -3.43 -9.90
CA ASP A 44 -10.64 -2.45 -10.91
C ASP A 44 -11.63 -1.27 -10.86
N GLY A 45 -11.36 -0.31 -9.98
CA GLY A 45 -12.24 0.79 -9.63
C GLY A 45 -12.89 0.64 -8.25
N PRO A 46 -13.90 1.49 -7.95
CA PRO A 46 -14.69 1.42 -6.73
C PRO A 46 -15.35 0.07 -6.52
N VAL A 47 -15.61 -0.30 -5.26
CA VAL A 47 -16.13 -1.64 -4.92
C VAL A 47 -17.59 -1.79 -5.34
N GLU A 48 -18.35 -0.70 -5.36
CA GLU A 48 -19.74 -0.61 -5.83
C GLU A 48 -19.91 -0.94 -7.32
N ASP A 49 -18.85 -0.83 -8.12
CA ASP A 49 -18.86 -1.19 -9.54
C ASP A 49 -18.70 -2.71 -9.76
N LEU A 50 -18.36 -3.46 -8.69
CA LEU A 50 -18.27 -4.92 -8.66
C LEU A 50 -17.33 -5.54 -9.72
N ALA A 51 -16.35 -4.76 -10.19
CA ALA A 51 -15.34 -5.19 -11.17
C ALA A 51 -14.19 -5.96 -10.49
N THR A 52 -14.46 -7.15 -9.95
CA THR A 52 -13.45 -7.96 -9.25
C THR A 52 -12.40 -8.55 -10.22
N LEU A 53 -11.13 -8.42 -9.83
CA LEU A 53 -9.97 -8.99 -10.51
C LEU A 53 -9.64 -10.37 -9.95
N VAL A 54 -9.39 -11.32 -10.85
CA VAL A 54 -8.81 -12.62 -10.50
C VAL A 54 -7.29 -12.52 -10.39
N PRO A 55 -6.63 -13.29 -9.50
CA PRO A 55 -5.17 -13.32 -9.45
C PRO A 55 -4.60 -13.84 -10.78
N ASP A 56 -3.59 -13.16 -11.32
CA ASP A 56 -2.83 -13.63 -12.49
C ASP A 56 -2.15 -14.99 -12.23
N VAL A 57 -1.74 -15.22 -10.98
CA VAL A 57 -1.31 -16.53 -10.51
C VAL A 57 -2.02 -16.86 -9.22
N ALA A 58 -2.66 -18.03 -9.20
CA ALA A 58 -3.31 -18.59 -8.03
C ALA A 58 -2.79 -20.01 -7.74
N LYS A 59 -2.26 -20.22 -6.54
CA LYS A 59 -1.97 -21.53 -5.96
C LYS A 59 -2.78 -21.69 -4.68
N GLU A 60 -2.82 -22.90 -4.12
CA GLU A 60 -3.61 -23.24 -2.92
C GLU A 60 -3.43 -22.23 -1.77
N ARG A 61 -2.20 -21.74 -1.54
CA ARG A 61 -1.86 -20.88 -0.40
C ARG A 61 -1.09 -19.61 -0.75
N ALA A 62 -0.94 -19.31 -2.04
CA ALA A 62 -0.23 -18.12 -2.46
C ALA A 62 -0.58 -17.75 -3.88
N GLY A 63 -0.51 -16.46 -4.20
CA GLY A 63 -0.76 -15.96 -5.54
C GLY A 63 -0.56 -14.46 -5.60
N HIS A 64 -0.91 -13.87 -6.73
CA HIS A 64 -0.74 -12.43 -6.92
C HIS A 64 -1.59 -11.87 -8.05
N TRP A 65 -1.78 -10.55 -7.97
CA TRP A 65 -2.29 -9.70 -9.03
C TRP A 65 -1.18 -8.78 -9.52
N GLN A 66 -1.05 -8.63 -10.84
CA GLN A 66 -0.34 -7.55 -11.49
C GLN A 66 -1.33 -6.40 -11.68
N LEU A 67 -1.02 -5.21 -11.18
CA LEU A 67 -1.97 -4.09 -11.10
C LEU A 67 -1.54 -2.87 -11.90
N GLY A 68 -0.28 -2.82 -12.36
CA GLY A 68 0.24 -1.72 -13.18
C GLY A 68 -0.63 -1.38 -14.38
N TYR A 69 -1.25 -2.39 -15.02
CA TYR A 69 -2.12 -2.18 -16.18
C TYR A 69 -3.38 -1.37 -15.83
N VAL A 70 -3.95 -1.53 -14.63
CA VAL A 70 -5.13 -0.78 -14.17
C VAL A 70 -4.79 0.71 -14.10
N TYR A 71 -3.65 1.01 -13.46
CA TYR A 71 -3.19 2.37 -13.28
C TYR A 71 -2.71 3.04 -14.57
N SER A 72 -2.22 2.28 -15.54
CA SER A 72 -1.73 2.78 -16.83
C SER A 72 -2.82 3.47 -17.66
N VAL A 73 -4.07 3.06 -17.46
CA VAL A 73 -5.27 3.64 -18.11
C VAL A 73 -6.01 4.63 -17.20
N GLY A 74 -5.38 5.08 -16.11
CA GLY A 74 -5.93 6.10 -15.22
C GLY A 74 -6.99 5.60 -14.23
N ARG A 75 -7.17 4.29 -14.07
CA ARG A 75 -8.11 3.69 -13.10
C ARG A 75 -7.44 3.48 -11.74
N THR A 76 -8.26 3.19 -10.74
CA THR A 76 -7.84 2.93 -9.35
C THR A 76 -8.05 1.47 -8.99
N VAL A 77 -7.41 1.03 -7.91
CA VAL A 77 -7.62 -0.32 -7.36
C VAL A 77 -8.13 -0.19 -5.94
N HIS A 78 -9.17 -0.96 -5.63
CA HIS A 78 -9.75 -1.07 -4.30
C HIS A 78 -9.65 -2.52 -3.82
N VAL A 79 -9.58 -2.71 -2.51
CA VAL A 79 -9.49 -4.03 -1.88
C VAL A 79 -10.59 -4.14 -0.82
N ARG A 80 -11.40 -5.20 -0.90
CA ARG A 80 -12.31 -5.59 0.18
C ARG A 80 -11.65 -6.65 1.04
N CYS A 81 -11.43 -6.33 2.30
CA CYS A 81 -10.83 -7.21 3.30
C CYS A 81 -11.93 -7.92 4.09
N HIS A 82 -11.97 -9.26 4.07
CA HIS A 82 -12.95 -10.07 4.80
C HIS A 82 -12.32 -10.73 6.02
N TYR A 83 -12.89 -10.48 7.21
CA TYR A 83 -12.35 -10.99 8.47
C TYR A 83 -13.14 -12.18 9.01
N ALA A 84 -12.58 -12.86 10.01
CA ALA A 84 -13.13 -14.09 10.59
C ALA A 84 -14.52 -13.91 11.24
N ASP A 85 -14.87 -12.69 11.67
CA ASP A 85 -16.19 -12.33 12.23
C ASP A 85 -17.19 -11.87 11.15
N ALA A 86 -16.90 -12.14 9.88
CA ALA A 86 -17.68 -11.71 8.72
C ALA A 86 -17.76 -10.20 8.50
N ARG A 87 -17.03 -9.37 9.26
CA ARG A 87 -16.87 -7.96 8.93
C ARG A 87 -16.06 -7.80 7.65
N THR A 88 -16.43 -6.80 6.86
CA THR A 88 -15.68 -6.36 5.69
C THR A 88 -15.17 -4.93 5.88
N VAL A 89 -14.00 -4.65 5.33
CA VAL A 89 -13.45 -3.29 5.24
C VAL A 89 -12.99 -3.06 3.81
N ASP A 90 -13.50 -2.01 3.19
CA ASP A 90 -13.11 -1.60 1.85
C ASP A 90 -12.02 -0.53 1.93
N VAL A 91 -10.93 -0.74 1.18
CA VAL A 91 -9.74 0.12 1.19
C VAL A 91 -9.41 0.50 -0.25
N ALA A 92 -9.39 1.80 -0.54
CA ALA A 92 -8.77 2.30 -1.77
C ALA A 92 -7.25 2.22 -1.59
N LEU A 93 -6.53 1.62 -2.54
CA LEU A 93 -5.07 1.59 -2.47
C LEU A 93 -4.54 3.03 -2.58
N PRO A 94 -3.88 3.56 -1.53
CA PRO A 94 -3.52 4.99 -1.45
C PRO A 94 -2.42 5.36 -2.45
N GLN A 95 -1.67 4.38 -2.92
CA GLN A 95 -0.59 4.53 -3.87
C GLN A 95 -0.80 3.53 -5.01
N LYS A 96 -0.33 3.92 -6.20
CA LYS A 96 -0.24 3.00 -7.34
C LYS A 96 0.80 1.94 -7.00
N VAL A 97 0.39 0.68 -7.06
CA VAL A 97 1.25 -0.49 -6.81
C VAL A 97 1.36 -1.30 -8.10
N GLU A 98 2.51 -1.88 -8.37
CA GLU A 98 2.65 -2.74 -9.55
C GLU A 98 2.01 -4.10 -9.28
N ARG A 99 1.98 -4.53 -8.02
CA ARG A 99 1.59 -5.89 -7.68
C ARG A 99 1.10 -6.02 -6.24
N CYS A 100 0.12 -6.90 -6.05
CA CYS A 100 -0.26 -7.40 -4.73
C CYS A 100 -0.04 -8.92 -4.66
N ASP A 101 0.67 -9.38 -3.63
CA ASP A 101 0.95 -10.78 -3.34
C ASP A 101 0.11 -11.22 -2.12
N TYR A 102 -0.62 -12.33 -2.23
CA TYR A 102 -1.28 -12.96 -1.08
C TYR A 102 -0.56 -14.24 -0.65
N ARG A 103 -0.58 -14.52 0.66
CA ARG A 103 -0.15 -15.79 1.24
C ARG A 103 -1.13 -16.22 2.32
N ILE A 104 -1.37 -17.52 2.41
CA ILE A 104 -2.25 -18.12 3.41
C ILE A 104 -1.40 -19.06 4.29
N ASP A 105 -1.43 -18.82 5.60
CA ASP A 105 -0.71 -19.65 6.56
C ASP A 105 -1.45 -20.96 6.89
N ALA A 106 -0.84 -21.81 7.73
CA ALA A 106 -1.46 -23.07 8.16
C ALA A 106 -2.75 -22.90 8.99
N ARG A 107 -2.98 -21.71 9.58
CA ARG A 107 -4.17 -21.34 10.34
C ARG A 107 -5.25 -20.68 9.47
N LYS A 108 -5.04 -20.67 8.14
CA LYS A 108 -5.88 -20.01 7.15
C LYS A 108 -5.97 -18.48 7.37
N THR A 109 -4.93 -17.89 7.92
CA THR A 109 -4.76 -16.43 8.00
C THR A 109 -4.17 -15.97 6.67
N LEU A 110 -4.80 -14.98 6.05
CA LEU A 110 -4.32 -14.36 4.82
C LEU A 110 -3.45 -13.13 5.16
N ASP A 111 -2.30 -13.03 4.50
CA ASP A 111 -1.44 -11.85 4.45
C ASP A 111 -1.48 -11.29 3.03
N LEU A 112 -1.70 -9.98 2.89
CA LEU A 112 -1.71 -9.28 1.61
C LEU A 112 -0.64 -8.18 1.64
N ARG A 113 0.29 -8.23 0.68
CA ARG A 113 1.36 -7.23 0.54
C ARG A 113 1.34 -6.64 -0.84
N CYS A 114 1.30 -5.31 -0.93
CA CYS A 114 1.34 -4.61 -2.19
C CYS A 114 2.61 -3.75 -2.30
N LYS A 115 3.16 -3.65 -3.50
CA LYS A 115 4.44 -3.00 -3.80
C LYS A 115 4.47 -2.39 -5.18
#